data_AF-A0A8H3WDG7-F1
#
_entry.id   AF-A0A8H3WDG7-F1
#
_cell.length_a   1.000
_cell.length_b   1.000
_cell.length_c   1.000
_cell.angle_alpha   90.00
_cell.angle_beta   90.00
_cell.angle_gamma   90.00
#
_symmetry.space_group_name_H-M   'P 1'
#
loop_
_entity.id
_entity.type
_entity.pdbx_description
1 polymer ?
#
loop_
_entity_poly.entity_id
_entity_poly.type
_entity_poly.pdbx_seq_one_letter_code
_entity_poly.pdbx_strand_id
1 'polypeptide(L)'
;MSSQHAGQKRRRLSTNSDLQDDSTARIKAACESSGAAVQHNNSGTGNQNNNSGFGSQYNATNINFVNKEKDNFLTDLRVTDPRDDKKRIERTKGNLLRDSYRWILDHDDFGQWRADKRLLWIKGGPGKGKTMLLCGIIDELLAMGYTSTFFFFCQAADARLNTATSVLRGLLYVLLRENPILHDLLREQYDQARGGRQLFEDINGWEVLCEMFSFAVGHESMHNTILVIDALDECVSGLDQLISFIIDLTAHTKVIASSRPDLRINRGLAAALENTKVYLSLELNEVVVSAAVDNYINHKTQQLANLKGYNDDTKINVKKYLAANASHTFLWVALVYEQLADNRVAARHTQQMLQRFPPGLDSLYQRILDQILGSLDAENCREILAVMSIVSRPLDLAELVSILDHIQFVMEIVDECGSLLVVREGVIYFVHQSAKDFLLRQTHRIMPLGLAHNHNIVLSKLLLSMSDTLRRNIYDVDKHGVPVEEIRVPCPDPLVYVRQQKDHHWGSH
;
A
#
# COMPACT_ATOMS: atom_id res chain seq x y z
N MET A 1 66.01 33.69 42.34
CA MET A 1 65.81 33.31 43.76
C MET A 1 64.41 32.71 43.84
N SER A 2 64.30 31.39 44.00
CA SER A 2 64.22 30.68 45.31
C SER A 2 62.76 30.67 45.81
N SER A 3 61.98 29.58 45.66
CA SER A 3 61.95 28.36 46.51
C SER A 3 61.41 28.63 47.91
N GLN A 4 60.49 27.88 48.56
CA GLN A 4 59.71 26.63 48.38
C GLN A 4 58.52 26.73 49.40
N HIS A 5 57.48 25.89 49.62
CA HIS A 5 56.84 24.65 49.10
C HIS A 5 55.45 24.58 49.85
N ALA A 6 54.48 23.67 49.68
CA ALA A 6 53.98 22.79 48.60
C ALA A 6 52.64 22.16 49.11
N GLY A 7 51.74 21.67 48.23
CA GLY A 7 50.49 21.04 48.70
C GLY A 7 49.60 20.42 47.61
N GLN A 8 49.08 19.21 47.88
CA GLN A 8 48.12 18.44 47.07
C GLN A 8 46.74 19.15 46.97
N LYS A 9 45.81 18.86 46.05
CA LYS A 9 45.57 17.67 45.19
C LYS A 9 44.70 18.10 43.98
N ARG A 10 45.00 17.68 42.74
CA ARG A 10 44.13 17.92 41.57
C ARG A 10 43.03 16.83 41.49
N ARG A 11 41.74 17.23 41.50
CA ARG A 11 40.66 16.39 40.96
C ARG A 11 40.66 16.52 39.43
N ARG A 12 40.66 15.40 38.72
CA ARG A 12 40.19 15.34 37.31
C ARG A 12 38.70 14.98 37.33
N LEU A 13 37.94 15.54 36.41
CA LEU A 13 36.59 15.06 36.07
C LEU A 13 36.73 13.84 35.16
N SER A 14 36.04 12.75 35.49
CA SER A 14 35.89 11.57 34.64
C SER A 14 34.59 11.64 33.85
N THR A 15 34.56 11.00 32.69
CA THR A 15 33.43 10.94 31.75
C THR A 15 32.35 9.94 32.19
N ASN A 16 31.10 10.17 31.77
CA ASN A 16 30.04 9.16 31.91
C ASN A 16 30.26 8.02 30.92
N SER A 17 30.67 6.85 31.41
CA SER A 17 30.71 5.58 30.65
C SER A 17 30.05 4.40 31.39
N ASP A 18 29.87 4.49 32.71
CA ASP A 18 29.81 3.31 33.58
C ASP A 18 28.36 2.90 33.97
N LEU A 19 27.40 3.02 33.04
CA LEU A 19 25.96 2.81 33.30
C LEU A 19 25.23 1.93 32.25
N GLN A 20 25.94 1.13 31.45
CA GLN A 20 25.32 0.24 30.45
C GLN A 20 25.71 -1.25 30.53
N ASP A 21 26.56 -1.67 31.49
CA ASP A 21 27.18 -3.01 31.48
C ASP A 21 26.60 -4.05 32.49
N ASP A 22 25.74 -3.65 33.44
CA ASP A 22 25.15 -4.58 34.44
C ASP A 22 23.85 -5.26 33.94
N SER A 23 23.23 -4.76 32.87
CA SER A 23 22.00 -5.34 32.30
C SER A 23 22.28 -6.49 31.33
N THR A 24 23.38 -6.44 30.58
CA THR A 24 23.83 -7.48 29.63
C THR A 24 24.29 -8.75 30.35
N ALA A 25 25.04 -8.61 31.46
CA ALA A 25 25.54 -9.73 32.25
C ALA A 25 24.42 -10.63 32.80
N ARG A 26 23.33 -10.02 33.28
CA ARG A 26 22.19 -10.74 33.92
C ARG A 26 21.35 -11.53 32.92
N ILE A 27 21.23 -11.07 31.68
CA ILE A 27 20.50 -11.78 30.63
C ILE A 27 21.29 -13.03 30.20
N LYS A 28 22.63 -12.95 30.09
CA LYS A 28 23.45 -14.08 29.67
C LYS A 28 23.43 -15.25 30.67
N ALA A 29 23.45 -14.94 31.97
CA ALA A 29 23.38 -15.94 33.03
C ALA A 29 22.08 -16.78 33.04
N ALA A 30 20.98 -16.27 32.46
CA ALA A 30 19.72 -17.00 32.38
C ALA A 30 19.74 -18.13 31.33
N CYS A 31 20.52 -17.98 30.24
CA CYS A 31 20.52 -18.91 29.11
C CYS A 31 21.46 -20.13 29.26
N GLU A 32 22.38 -20.11 30.23
CA GLU A 32 23.43 -21.14 30.38
C GLU A 32 23.09 -22.21 31.45
N SER A 33 21.84 -22.27 31.92
CA SER A 33 21.36 -23.21 32.95
C SER A 33 20.63 -24.44 32.38
N SER A 34 21.22 -25.11 31.40
CA SER A 34 20.69 -26.34 30.74
C SER A 34 20.80 -27.60 31.62
N GLY A 35 20.16 -27.58 32.79
CA GLY A 35 20.05 -28.73 33.69
C GLY A 35 19.14 -29.83 33.11
N ALA A 36 19.66 -31.04 32.97
CA ALA A 36 18.92 -32.19 32.44
C ALA A 36 17.84 -32.68 33.44
N ALA A 37 16.59 -32.27 33.22
CA ALA A 37 15.45 -32.66 34.04
C ALA A 37 14.91 -34.05 33.65
N VAL A 38 15.20 -35.07 34.48
CA VAL A 38 14.56 -36.39 34.36
C VAL A 38 13.13 -36.31 34.89
N GLN A 39 12.14 -36.54 34.01
CA GLN A 39 10.73 -36.61 34.42
C GLN A 39 10.43 -37.93 35.14
N HIS A 40 10.13 -37.86 36.44
CA HIS A 40 9.50 -38.95 37.18
C HIS A 40 7.99 -38.72 37.29
N ASN A 41 7.24 -39.23 36.31
CA ASN A 41 5.78 -39.27 36.38
C ASN A 41 5.34 -40.30 37.44
N ASN A 42 4.87 -39.81 38.60
CA ASN A 42 4.41 -40.65 39.70
C ASN A 42 2.87 -40.67 39.73
N SER A 43 2.27 -41.81 39.37
CA SER A 43 0.82 -42.01 39.31
C SER A 43 0.23 -42.42 40.67
N GLY A 44 0.09 -41.46 41.59
CA GLY A 44 -0.48 -41.70 42.92
C GLY A 44 -1.27 -40.50 43.46
N THR A 45 -2.44 -40.74 44.04
CA THR A 45 -3.30 -39.72 44.63
C THR A 45 -2.87 -39.39 46.06
N GLY A 46 -2.05 -38.34 46.23
CA GLY A 46 -1.68 -37.81 47.53
C GLY A 46 -1.10 -36.40 47.43
N ASN A 47 -1.47 -35.51 48.37
CA ASN A 47 -0.94 -34.14 48.40
C ASN A 47 0.54 -34.12 48.80
N GLN A 48 1.37 -33.44 48.01
CA GLN A 48 2.74 -33.11 48.39
C GLN A 48 2.83 -31.63 48.81
N ASN A 49 3.16 -31.39 50.08
CA ASN A 49 3.52 -30.07 50.58
C ASN A 49 5.05 -29.96 50.64
N ASN A 50 5.65 -29.06 49.87
CA ASN A 50 7.11 -28.95 49.79
C ASN A 50 7.61 -27.50 49.80
N ASN A 51 7.54 -26.83 50.96
CA ASN A 51 8.59 -25.88 51.39
C ASN A 51 8.52 -25.59 52.90
N SER A 52 9.63 -25.13 53.49
CA SER A 52 9.73 -24.71 54.89
C SER A 52 10.09 -23.22 54.98
N GLY A 53 9.08 -22.34 55.04
CA GLY A 53 9.27 -20.89 55.18
C GLY A 53 7.95 -20.13 55.33
N PHE A 54 8.01 -18.94 55.93
CA PHE A 54 6.83 -18.07 56.10
C PHE A 54 6.59 -17.21 54.84
N GLY A 55 5.48 -17.48 54.16
CA GLY A 55 4.98 -16.67 53.04
C GLY A 55 3.56 -17.07 52.66
N SER A 56 2.75 -16.12 52.19
CA SER A 56 1.37 -16.38 51.78
C SER A 56 1.31 -17.22 50.51
N GLN A 57 0.64 -18.37 50.57
CA GLN A 57 0.34 -19.18 49.39
C GLN A 57 -0.83 -18.57 48.60
N TYR A 58 -0.58 -18.23 47.33
CA TYR A 58 -1.63 -17.90 46.37
C TYR A 58 -1.92 -19.15 45.51
N ASN A 59 -2.96 -19.91 45.88
CA ASN A 59 -3.40 -21.03 45.07
C ASN A 59 -4.09 -20.54 43.80
N ALA A 60 -3.35 -20.48 42.69
CA ALA A 60 -3.89 -20.22 41.35
C ALA A 60 -4.65 -21.46 40.85
N THR A 61 -5.91 -21.61 41.26
CA THR A 61 -6.74 -22.80 40.98
C THR A 61 -7.18 -22.95 39.52
N ASN A 62 -6.83 -22.01 38.64
CA ASN A 62 -6.91 -22.15 37.18
C ASN A 62 -5.81 -21.32 36.52
N ILE A 63 -4.63 -21.91 36.30
CA ILE A 63 -3.67 -21.38 35.30
C ILE A 63 -4.14 -21.89 33.94
N ASN A 64 -5.09 -21.18 33.34
CA ASN A 64 -5.44 -21.39 31.94
C ASN A 64 -4.23 -20.96 31.09
N PHE A 65 -3.42 -21.92 30.68
CA PHE A 65 -2.52 -21.76 29.56
C PHE A 65 -3.36 -21.54 28.30
N VAL A 66 -3.71 -20.29 28.04
CA VAL A 66 -4.19 -19.86 26.73
C VAL A 66 -3.00 -19.99 25.78
N ASN A 67 -2.83 -21.21 25.24
CA ASN A 67 -2.26 -21.36 23.92
C ASN A 67 -3.04 -20.38 23.04
N LYS A 68 -2.36 -19.35 22.55
CA LYS A 68 -2.84 -18.63 21.38
C LYS A 68 -2.69 -19.59 20.20
N GLU A 69 -3.68 -20.46 20.05
CA GLU A 69 -3.97 -21.06 18.76
C GLU A 69 -4.00 -19.90 17.76
N LYS A 70 -3.26 -20.06 16.65
CA LYS A 70 -3.21 -19.01 15.65
C LYS A 70 -4.61 -18.83 15.11
N ASP A 71 -5.01 -17.57 14.97
CA ASP A 71 -6.26 -17.22 14.33
C ASP A 71 -6.14 -17.49 12.83
N ASN A 72 -6.29 -18.76 12.46
CA ASN A 72 -6.11 -19.21 11.08
C ASN A 72 -7.18 -18.57 10.18
N PHE A 73 -8.40 -18.38 10.67
CA PHE A 73 -9.48 -17.72 9.94
C PHE A 73 -9.13 -16.27 9.55
N LEU A 74 -8.77 -15.41 10.52
CA LEU A 74 -8.33 -14.05 10.22
C LEU A 74 -7.00 -14.02 9.46
N THR A 75 -6.11 -14.98 9.68
CA THR A 75 -4.82 -15.08 8.94
C THR A 75 -5.04 -15.43 7.47
N ASP A 76 -5.96 -16.34 7.17
CA ASP A 76 -6.28 -16.81 5.82
C ASP A 76 -7.11 -15.78 5.04
N LEU A 77 -7.99 -15.03 5.72
CA LEU A 77 -8.64 -13.86 5.13
C LEU A 77 -7.64 -12.74 4.83
N ARG A 78 -6.59 -12.54 5.64
CA ARG A 78 -5.71 -11.37 5.58
C ARG A 78 -4.79 -11.36 4.35
N VAL A 79 -5.30 -10.80 3.26
CA VAL A 79 -4.50 -10.39 2.09
C VAL A 79 -3.65 -9.13 2.39
N THR A 80 -4.21 -8.20 3.17
CA THR A 80 -3.54 -7.00 3.71
C THR A 80 -4.25 -6.55 5.00
N ASP A 81 -3.79 -5.47 5.66
CA ASP A 81 -4.63 -4.70 6.59
C ASP A 81 -4.93 -3.32 5.99
N PRO A 82 -6.16 -3.07 5.48
CA PRO A 82 -6.49 -1.81 4.81
C PRO A 82 -6.25 -0.54 5.65
N ARG A 83 -6.28 -0.64 6.99
CA ARG A 83 -5.97 0.47 7.91
C ARG A 83 -4.48 0.84 7.87
N ASP A 84 -3.60 -0.11 7.62
CA ASP A 84 -2.17 0.14 7.42
C ASP A 84 -1.89 0.63 6.00
N ASP A 85 -2.68 0.18 5.01
CA ASP A 85 -2.65 0.76 3.66
C ASP A 85 -3.09 2.23 3.63
N LYS A 86 -4.11 2.64 4.39
CA LYS A 86 -4.47 4.08 4.54
C LYS A 86 -3.26 4.90 5.01
N LYS A 87 -2.59 4.47 6.09
CA LYS A 87 -1.39 5.13 6.64
C LYS A 87 -0.24 5.19 5.61
N ARG A 88 -0.01 4.09 4.87
CA ARG A 88 0.98 3.97 3.79
C ARG A 88 0.69 4.95 2.65
N ILE A 89 -0.56 5.02 2.21
CA ILE A 89 -1.07 5.91 1.16
C ILE A 89 -0.89 7.37 1.59
N GLU A 90 -1.33 7.74 2.80
CA GLU A 90 -1.23 9.11 3.30
C GLU A 90 0.23 9.56 3.40
N ARG A 91 1.08 8.76 4.05
CA ARG A 91 2.52 9.05 4.18
C ARG A 91 3.19 9.21 2.81
N THR A 92 2.85 8.37 1.82
CA THR A 92 3.47 8.42 0.48
C THR A 92 2.87 9.47 -0.45
N LYS A 93 1.65 9.96 -0.21
CA LYS A 93 1.01 11.04 -0.98
C LYS A 93 1.15 12.44 -0.33
N GLY A 94 1.99 12.57 0.71
CA GLY A 94 2.37 13.86 1.31
C GLY A 94 1.55 14.29 2.54
N ASN A 95 0.92 13.33 3.23
CA ASN A 95 -0.04 13.46 4.32
C ASN A 95 -1.39 14.08 3.91
N LEU A 96 -2.41 13.84 4.75
CA LEU A 96 -3.76 14.32 4.55
C LEU A 96 -3.88 15.82 4.92
N LEU A 97 -4.46 16.63 4.02
CA LEU A 97 -4.67 18.07 4.22
C LEU A 97 -6.16 18.40 4.28
N ARG A 98 -6.67 18.74 5.47
CA ARG A 98 -8.10 18.97 5.71
C ARG A 98 -8.73 20.00 4.77
N ASP A 99 -8.03 21.08 4.51
CA ASP A 99 -8.53 22.17 3.65
C ASP A 99 -8.60 21.80 2.16
N SER A 100 -8.08 20.63 1.76
CA SER A 100 -8.19 20.08 0.41
C SER A 100 -9.25 18.97 0.26
N TYR A 101 -9.89 18.52 1.34
CA TYR A 101 -11.03 17.59 1.25
C TYR A 101 -12.32 18.09 1.92
N ARG A 102 -12.24 18.93 2.96
CA ARG A 102 -13.37 19.29 3.83
C ARG A 102 -14.62 19.82 3.11
N TRP A 103 -14.45 20.41 1.92
CA TRP A 103 -15.53 20.92 1.08
C TRP A 103 -16.60 19.86 0.77
N ILE A 104 -16.25 18.57 0.77
CA ILE A 104 -17.20 17.48 0.54
C ILE A 104 -18.22 17.36 1.67
N LEU A 105 -17.86 17.74 2.90
CA LEU A 105 -18.69 17.55 4.09
C LEU A 105 -19.93 18.44 4.08
N ASP A 106 -19.85 19.54 3.34
CA ASP A 106 -20.88 20.57 3.16
C ASP A 106 -21.53 20.51 1.75
N HIS A 107 -21.19 19.51 0.93
CA HIS A 107 -21.64 19.38 -0.46
C HIS A 107 -22.99 18.65 -0.57
N ASP A 108 -23.92 19.16 -1.38
CA ASP A 108 -25.30 18.64 -1.48
C ASP A 108 -25.38 17.14 -1.79
N ASP A 109 -24.55 16.65 -2.73
CA ASP A 109 -24.42 15.21 -3.03
C ASP A 109 -24.05 14.37 -1.80
N PHE A 110 -23.14 14.87 -0.96
CA PHE A 110 -22.72 14.19 0.26
C PHE A 110 -23.79 14.28 1.35
N GLY A 111 -24.53 15.41 1.41
CA GLY A 111 -25.71 15.58 2.26
C GLY A 111 -26.82 14.57 1.92
N GLN A 112 -27.17 14.44 0.63
CA GLN A 112 -28.13 13.45 0.12
C GLN A 112 -27.68 12.02 0.47
N TRP A 113 -26.40 11.70 0.27
CA TRP A 113 -25.88 10.39 0.64
C TRP A 113 -25.86 10.12 2.15
N ARG A 114 -25.52 11.10 2.99
CA ARG A 114 -25.66 10.97 4.44
C ARG A 114 -27.12 10.71 4.83
N ALA A 115 -28.07 11.40 4.20
CA ALA A 115 -29.50 11.28 4.44
C ALA A 115 -30.10 9.97 3.90
N ASP A 116 -30.70 9.96 2.71
CA ASP A 116 -31.55 8.87 2.23
C ASP A 116 -30.87 7.90 1.26
N LYS A 117 -29.82 8.34 0.54
CA LYS A 117 -29.17 7.50 -0.47
C LYS A 117 -28.24 6.46 0.16
N ARG A 118 -27.92 5.44 -0.65
CA ARG A 118 -27.15 4.26 -0.24
C ARG A 118 -25.78 4.23 -0.91
N LEU A 119 -25.71 4.48 -2.21
CA LEU A 119 -24.45 4.57 -2.96
C LEU A 119 -24.07 6.04 -3.20
N LEU A 120 -22.83 6.41 -2.91
CA LEU A 120 -22.18 7.62 -3.44
C LEU A 120 -21.04 7.19 -4.35
N TRP A 121 -21.07 7.60 -5.60
CA TRP A 121 -19.98 7.36 -6.55
C TRP A 121 -19.25 8.66 -6.89
N ILE A 122 -18.00 8.77 -6.47
CA ILE A 122 -17.09 9.89 -6.76
C ILE A 122 -16.25 9.52 -7.98
N LYS A 123 -16.50 10.17 -9.13
CA LYS A 123 -15.63 10.06 -10.31
C LYS A 123 -14.67 11.24 -10.38
N GLY A 124 -13.49 10.94 -10.90
CA GLY A 124 -12.51 11.95 -11.23
C GLY A 124 -11.34 11.38 -12.01
N GLY A 125 -10.78 12.19 -12.91
CA GLY A 125 -9.58 11.88 -13.69
C GLY A 125 -8.34 11.60 -12.82
N PRO A 126 -7.22 11.22 -13.47
CA PRO A 126 -5.96 10.99 -12.77
C PRO A 126 -5.49 12.26 -12.05
N GLY A 127 -4.94 12.10 -10.84
CA GLY A 127 -4.41 13.23 -10.08
C GLY A 127 -5.44 14.22 -9.49
N LYS A 128 -6.75 13.99 -9.67
CA LYS A 128 -7.83 14.83 -9.09
C LYS A 128 -8.08 14.61 -7.58
N GLY A 129 -7.24 13.82 -6.89
CA GLY A 129 -7.22 13.74 -5.43
C GLY A 129 -8.14 12.68 -4.78
N LYS A 130 -8.91 11.90 -5.55
CA LYS A 130 -9.90 10.90 -5.07
C LYS A 130 -9.48 10.13 -3.81
N THR A 131 -8.34 9.44 -3.83
CA THR A 131 -7.85 8.67 -2.68
C THR A 131 -7.75 9.49 -1.40
N MET A 132 -7.21 10.73 -1.49
CA MET A 132 -7.02 11.59 -0.32
C MET A 132 -8.34 12.18 0.16
N LEU A 133 -9.26 12.46 -0.77
CA LEU A 133 -10.65 12.82 -0.47
C LEU A 133 -11.35 11.68 0.29
N LEU A 134 -11.23 10.43 -0.15
CA LEU A 134 -11.78 9.27 0.56
C LEU A 134 -11.10 9.04 1.92
N CYS A 135 -9.78 9.21 2.04
CA CYS A 135 -9.08 9.14 3.33
C CYS A 135 -9.64 10.15 4.34
N GLY A 136 -9.88 11.39 3.90
CA GLY A 136 -10.51 12.42 4.72
C GLY A 136 -11.97 12.12 5.06
N ILE A 137 -12.76 11.60 4.12
CA ILE A 137 -14.14 11.16 4.40
C ILE A 137 -14.16 10.06 5.47
N ILE A 138 -13.26 9.07 5.39
CA ILE A 138 -13.13 7.99 6.38
C ILE A 138 -12.84 8.56 7.78
N ASP A 139 -11.87 9.47 7.91
CA ASP A 139 -11.52 10.04 9.21
C ASP A 139 -12.65 10.88 9.82
N GLU A 140 -13.39 11.65 9.01
CA GLU A 140 -14.54 12.43 9.48
C GLU A 140 -15.72 11.54 9.87
N LEU A 141 -15.97 10.43 9.15
CA LEU A 141 -17.00 9.45 9.50
C LEU A 141 -16.67 8.75 10.82
N LEU A 142 -15.42 8.30 11.01
CA LEU A 142 -14.96 7.71 12.26
C LEU A 142 -15.04 8.72 13.42
N ALA A 143 -14.65 9.98 13.19
CA ALA A 143 -14.78 11.06 14.19
C ALA A 143 -16.24 11.43 14.52
N MET A 144 -17.18 11.23 13.58
CA MET A 144 -18.63 11.37 13.80
C MET A 144 -19.25 10.15 14.51
N GLY A 145 -18.46 9.11 14.83
CA GLY A 145 -18.92 7.92 15.56
C GLY A 145 -19.47 6.80 14.68
N TYR A 146 -19.30 6.86 13.35
CA TYR A 146 -19.63 5.74 12.45
C TYR A 146 -18.54 4.66 12.55
N THR A 147 -18.46 3.95 13.68
CA THR A 147 -17.44 2.92 13.95
C THR A 147 -17.49 1.77 12.95
N SER A 148 -18.67 1.44 12.41
CA SER A 148 -18.88 0.44 11.35
C SER A 148 -18.42 0.91 9.95
N THR A 149 -17.33 1.68 9.84
CA THR A 149 -16.80 2.22 8.57
C THR A 149 -15.60 1.39 8.11
N PHE A 150 -15.86 0.42 7.21
CA PHE A 150 -14.84 -0.46 6.64
C PHE A 150 -14.43 0.02 5.26
N PHE A 151 -13.16 -0.17 4.90
CA PHE A 151 -12.62 0.43 3.69
C PHE A 151 -11.53 -0.42 3.02
N PHE A 152 -11.39 -0.24 1.70
CA PHE A 152 -10.39 -0.90 0.87
C PHE A 152 -9.87 0.07 -0.20
N PHE A 153 -8.60 -0.04 -0.55
CA PHE A 153 -7.95 0.77 -1.59
C PHE A 153 -7.44 -0.16 -2.68
N CYS A 154 -8.13 -0.20 -3.82
CA CYS A 154 -7.64 -0.94 -4.98
C CYS A 154 -6.33 -0.31 -5.49
N GLN A 155 -5.37 -1.14 -5.87
CA GLN A 155 -4.10 -0.69 -6.46
C GLN A 155 -3.73 -1.64 -7.58
N ALA A 156 -3.87 -1.21 -8.84
CA ALA A 156 -3.74 -2.10 -10.01
C ALA A 156 -2.34 -2.76 -10.07
N ALA A 157 -1.36 -2.01 -9.58
CA ALA A 157 0.04 -2.38 -9.45
C ALA A 157 0.35 -3.36 -8.30
N ASP A 158 -0.62 -3.79 -7.50
CA ASP A 158 -0.42 -4.80 -6.46
C ASP A 158 -1.40 -5.96 -6.67
N ALA A 159 -0.87 -7.15 -6.99
CA ALA A 159 -1.67 -8.35 -7.22
C ALA A 159 -2.50 -8.78 -5.99
N ARG A 160 -2.14 -8.28 -4.79
CA ARG A 160 -2.88 -8.47 -3.55
C ARG A 160 -4.07 -7.50 -3.41
N LEU A 161 -4.13 -6.44 -4.22
CA LEU A 161 -5.09 -5.33 -4.07
C LEU A 161 -5.87 -5.03 -5.37
N ASN A 162 -5.77 -5.87 -6.40
CA ASN A 162 -6.36 -5.63 -7.72
C ASN A 162 -7.43 -6.66 -8.15
N THR A 163 -7.97 -7.45 -7.22
CA THR A 163 -9.04 -8.42 -7.50
C THR A 163 -10.26 -8.21 -6.61
N ALA A 164 -11.45 -8.54 -7.13
CA ALA A 164 -12.71 -8.51 -6.38
C ALA A 164 -12.62 -9.33 -5.07
N THR A 165 -12.06 -10.54 -5.16
CA THR A 165 -11.78 -11.44 -4.02
C THR A 165 -10.92 -10.75 -2.96
N SER A 166 -9.91 -9.97 -3.36
CA SER A 166 -9.07 -9.19 -2.44
C SER A 166 -9.84 -8.09 -1.72
N VAL A 167 -10.74 -7.39 -2.43
CA VAL A 167 -11.59 -6.34 -1.84
C VAL A 167 -12.49 -6.94 -0.76
N LEU A 168 -13.20 -8.04 -1.03
CA LEU A 168 -14.06 -8.67 -0.03
C LEU A 168 -13.27 -9.26 1.14
N ARG A 169 -12.16 -9.95 0.88
CA ARG A 169 -11.28 -10.47 1.95
C ARG A 169 -10.75 -9.36 2.85
N GLY A 170 -10.30 -8.24 2.27
CA GLY A 170 -9.83 -7.08 3.03
C GLY A 170 -10.92 -6.43 3.87
N LEU A 171 -12.11 -6.22 3.31
CA LEU A 171 -13.26 -5.66 4.05
C LEU A 171 -13.73 -6.62 5.16
N LEU A 172 -13.89 -7.91 4.86
CA LEU A 172 -14.31 -8.92 5.84
C LEU A 172 -13.30 -9.07 6.97
N TYR A 173 -12.00 -9.12 6.67
CA TYR A 173 -10.94 -9.20 7.67
C TYR A 173 -10.96 -8.00 8.65
N VAL A 174 -11.21 -6.76 8.19
CA VAL A 174 -11.35 -5.61 9.09
C VAL A 174 -12.62 -5.73 9.93
N LEU A 175 -13.76 -6.04 9.28
CA LEU A 175 -15.07 -6.18 9.92
C LEU A 175 -15.05 -7.22 11.05
N LEU A 176 -14.54 -8.42 10.79
CA LEU A 176 -14.46 -9.49 11.80
C LEU A 176 -13.42 -9.20 12.89
N ARG A 177 -12.30 -8.53 12.55
CA ARG A 177 -11.32 -8.09 13.55
C ARG A 177 -11.85 -6.97 14.48
N GLU A 178 -12.87 -6.23 14.05
CA GLU A 178 -13.52 -5.17 14.85
C GLU A 178 -14.85 -5.60 15.48
N ASN A 179 -15.45 -6.71 15.03
CA ASN A 179 -16.63 -7.33 15.64
C ASN A 179 -16.38 -8.83 15.99
N PRO A 180 -15.92 -9.13 17.22
CA PRO A 180 -15.67 -10.50 17.69
C PRO A 180 -16.87 -11.44 17.62
N ILE A 181 -18.10 -10.93 17.76
CA ILE A 181 -19.31 -11.77 17.73
C ILE A 181 -19.50 -12.36 16.32
N LEU A 182 -19.28 -11.56 15.28
CA LEU A 182 -19.34 -12.02 13.89
C LEU A 182 -18.16 -12.91 13.52
N HIS A 183 -16.98 -12.63 14.05
CA HIS A 183 -15.83 -13.52 13.92
C HIS A 183 -16.16 -14.91 14.47
N ASP A 184 -16.70 -15.02 15.69
CA ASP A 184 -16.97 -16.30 16.33
C ASP A 184 -18.11 -17.07 15.61
N LEU A 185 -19.15 -16.37 15.13
CA LEU A 185 -20.23 -16.96 14.33
C LEU A 185 -19.77 -17.49 12.96
N LEU A 186 -18.90 -16.76 12.26
CA LEU A 186 -18.41 -17.15 10.93
C LEU A 186 -17.22 -18.13 11.00
N ARG A 187 -16.51 -18.18 12.14
CA ARG A 187 -15.46 -19.17 12.39
C ARG A 187 -16.00 -20.60 12.31
N GLU A 188 -17.18 -20.87 12.85
CA GLU A 188 -17.78 -22.22 12.76
C GLU A 188 -17.95 -22.66 11.29
N GLN A 189 -18.37 -21.76 10.40
CA GLN A 189 -18.51 -22.05 8.96
C GLN A 189 -17.15 -22.33 8.30
N TYR A 190 -16.13 -21.52 8.61
CA TYR A 190 -14.75 -21.73 8.12
C TYR A 190 -14.15 -23.06 8.61
N ASP A 191 -14.30 -23.39 9.90
CA ASP A 191 -13.79 -24.63 10.50
C ASP A 191 -14.50 -25.88 9.96
N GLN A 192 -15.82 -25.78 9.69
CA GLN A 192 -16.59 -26.85 9.04
C GLN A 192 -16.18 -27.07 7.58
N ALA A 193 -15.84 -26.00 6.84
CA ALA A 193 -15.46 -26.08 5.43
C ALA A 193 -14.08 -26.72 5.18
N ARG A 194 -13.17 -26.70 6.18
CA ARG A 194 -11.83 -27.36 6.18
C ARG A 194 -10.85 -26.97 5.07
N GLY A 195 -11.20 -26.06 4.16
CA GLY A 195 -10.31 -25.58 3.10
C GLY A 195 -9.21 -24.63 3.56
N GLY A 196 -9.33 -24.06 4.77
CA GLY A 196 -8.45 -22.98 5.25
C GLY A 196 -8.40 -21.85 4.22
N ARG A 197 -7.19 -21.38 3.90
CA ARG A 197 -6.95 -20.36 2.88
C ARG A 197 -7.53 -20.68 1.50
N GLN A 198 -7.63 -21.96 1.10
CA GLN A 198 -8.17 -22.32 -0.22
C GLN A 198 -9.67 -21.99 -0.35
N LEU A 199 -10.41 -21.92 0.77
CA LEU A 199 -11.81 -21.49 0.82
C LEU A 199 -12.04 -20.09 0.22
N PHE A 200 -11.00 -19.26 0.15
CA PHE A 200 -11.05 -17.89 -0.37
C PHE A 200 -10.20 -17.72 -1.66
N GLU A 201 -9.75 -18.83 -2.26
CA GLU A 201 -8.82 -18.87 -3.40
C GLU A 201 -9.19 -19.94 -4.46
N ASP A 202 -10.15 -20.83 -4.18
CA ASP A 202 -10.70 -21.76 -5.15
C ASP A 202 -11.78 -21.14 -6.06
N ILE A 203 -12.34 -21.95 -6.97
CA ILE A 203 -13.30 -21.55 -8.02
C ILE A 203 -14.59 -20.95 -7.44
N ASN A 204 -15.00 -21.33 -6.23
CA ASN A 204 -16.22 -20.87 -5.55
C ASN A 204 -15.92 -19.88 -4.40
N GLY A 205 -14.64 -19.54 -4.18
CA GLY A 205 -14.24 -18.67 -3.08
C GLY A 205 -14.83 -17.25 -3.16
N TRP A 206 -15.25 -16.81 -4.35
CA TRP A 206 -15.99 -15.57 -4.53
C TRP A 206 -17.41 -15.66 -3.94
N GLU A 207 -18.12 -16.73 -4.24
CA GLU A 207 -19.48 -17.02 -3.75
C GLU A 207 -19.47 -17.17 -2.22
N VAL A 208 -18.51 -17.92 -1.66
CA VAL A 208 -18.34 -18.06 -0.20
C VAL A 208 -18.09 -16.70 0.48
N LEU A 209 -17.23 -15.85 -0.10
CA LEU A 209 -17.01 -14.49 0.43
C LEU A 209 -18.26 -13.63 0.33
N CYS A 210 -19.04 -13.74 -0.75
CA CYS A 210 -20.32 -13.05 -0.89
C CYS A 210 -21.32 -13.49 0.20
N GLU A 211 -21.45 -14.79 0.46
CA GLU A 211 -22.34 -15.33 1.50
C GLU A 211 -21.91 -14.89 2.90
N MET A 212 -20.64 -15.12 3.27
CA MET A 212 -20.12 -14.76 4.60
C MET A 212 -20.20 -13.25 4.85
N PHE A 213 -19.91 -12.42 3.84
CA PHE A 213 -19.99 -10.97 3.98
C PHE A 213 -21.45 -10.47 4.04
N SER A 214 -22.36 -11.07 3.27
CA SER A 214 -23.79 -10.75 3.33
C SER A 214 -24.40 -11.10 4.68
N PHE A 215 -24.07 -12.28 5.22
CA PHE A 215 -24.43 -12.67 6.59
C PHE A 215 -23.88 -11.66 7.61
N ALA A 216 -22.59 -11.31 7.51
CA ALA A 216 -21.95 -10.38 8.43
C ALA A 216 -22.66 -9.01 8.46
N VAL A 217 -22.92 -8.38 7.31
CA VAL A 217 -23.55 -7.05 7.26
C VAL A 217 -25.06 -7.06 7.53
N GLY A 218 -25.73 -8.21 7.34
CA GLY A 218 -27.16 -8.39 7.62
C GLY A 218 -27.48 -8.77 9.07
N HIS A 219 -26.48 -9.14 9.87
CA HIS A 219 -26.65 -9.55 11.26
C HIS A 219 -27.10 -8.39 12.17
N GLU A 220 -27.88 -8.69 13.21
CA GLU A 220 -28.44 -7.69 14.12
C GLU A 220 -27.40 -6.86 14.88
N SER A 221 -26.17 -7.36 15.04
CA SER A 221 -25.05 -6.59 15.63
C SER A 221 -24.52 -5.48 14.72
N MET A 222 -24.91 -5.44 13.43
CA MET A 222 -24.42 -4.44 12.48
C MET A 222 -25.46 -3.34 12.29
N HIS A 223 -25.03 -2.12 12.60
CA HIS A 223 -25.83 -0.91 12.43
C HIS A 223 -25.02 0.13 11.68
N ASN A 224 -25.68 0.82 10.74
CA ASN A 224 -25.11 1.93 9.96
C ASN A 224 -23.76 1.60 9.30
N THR A 225 -23.60 0.37 8.81
CA THR A 225 -22.38 -0.09 8.11
C THR A 225 -22.08 0.77 6.88
N ILE A 226 -20.90 1.37 6.85
CA ILE A 226 -20.39 2.14 5.71
C ILE A 226 -19.22 1.39 5.09
N LEU A 227 -19.26 1.19 3.78
CA LEU A 227 -18.20 0.57 3.00
C LEU A 227 -17.57 1.61 2.07
N VAL A 228 -16.25 1.78 2.10
CA VAL A 228 -15.53 2.77 1.27
C VAL A 228 -14.49 2.08 0.38
N ILE A 229 -14.70 2.10 -0.94
CA ILE A 229 -13.85 1.41 -1.92
C ILE A 229 -13.23 2.44 -2.87
N ASP A 230 -11.92 2.69 -2.74
CA ASP A 230 -11.19 3.60 -3.63
C ASP A 230 -10.71 2.89 -4.90
N ALA A 231 -10.78 3.61 -6.03
CA ALA A 231 -10.25 3.22 -7.33
C ALA A 231 -10.78 1.88 -7.87
N LEU A 232 -12.10 1.72 -8.02
CA LEU A 232 -12.70 0.54 -8.69
C LEU A 232 -12.13 0.28 -10.10
N ASP A 233 -11.64 1.30 -10.81
CA ASP A 233 -10.96 1.15 -12.11
C ASP A 233 -9.60 0.44 -12.02
N GLU A 234 -9.06 0.27 -10.82
CA GLU A 234 -7.83 -0.47 -10.54
C GLU A 234 -8.08 -1.92 -10.06
N CYS A 235 -9.35 -2.37 -10.05
CA CYS A 235 -9.71 -3.78 -9.93
C CYS A 235 -9.60 -4.47 -11.31
N VAL A 236 -8.54 -5.24 -11.51
CA VAL A 236 -8.19 -5.93 -12.77
C VAL A 236 -9.04 -7.19 -12.97
N SER A 237 -9.29 -7.97 -11.92
CA SER A 237 -10.06 -9.22 -11.98
C SER A 237 -11.35 -9.17 -11.17
N GLY A 238 -12.44 -9.71 -11.72
CA GLY A 238 -13.75 -9.80 -11.05
C GLY A 238 -14.55 -8.48 -10.94
N LEU A 239 -14.14 -7.40 -11.63
CA LEU A 239 -14.75 -6.07 -11.48
C LEU A 239 -16.27 -6.06 -11.66
N ASP A 240 -16.81 -6.75 -12.66
CA ASP A 240 -18.26 -6.77 -12.91
C ASP A 240 -19.03 -7.54 -11.82
N GLN A 241 -18.44 -8.59 -11.24
CA GLN A 241 -18.99 -9.31 -10.08
C GLN A 241 -18.99 -8.42 -8.83
N LEU A 242 -17.87 -7.71 -8.58
CA LEU A 242 -17.74 -6.75 -7.49
C LEU A 242 -18.76 -5.62 -7.61
N ILE A 243 -19.01 -5.10 -8.81
CA ILE A 243 -20.03 -4.08 -9.04
C ILE A 243 -21.44 -4.63 -8.75
N SER A 244 -21.78 -5.83 -9.21
CA SER A 244 -23.08 -6.44 -8.87
C SER A 244 -23.26 -6.54 -7.36
N PHE A 245 -22.28 -7.13 -6.67
CA PHE A 245 -22.35 -7.33 -5.22
C PHE A 245 -22.39 -6.00 -4.44
N ILE A 246 -21.67 -4.96 -4.89
CA ILE A 246 -21.80 -3.60 -4.34
C ILE A 246 -23.23 -3.08 -4.43
N ILE A 247 -23.94 -3.36 -5.53
CA ILE A 247 -25.34 -2.93 -5.72
C ILE A 247 -26.25 -3.71 -4.77
N ASP A 248 -26.09 -5.03 -4.68
CA ASP A 248 -26.89 -5.87 -3.78
C ASP A 248 -26.71 -5.44 -2.30
N LEU A 249 -25.48 -5.12 -1.88
CA LEU A 249 -25.16 -4.61 -0.55
C LEU A 249 -25.83 -3.26 -0.21
N THR A 250 -26.27 -2.47 -1.18
CA THR A 250 -26.95 -1.18 -0.93
C THR A 250 -28.30 -1.32 -0.22
N ALA A 251 -28.91 -2.51 -0.25
CA ALA A 251 -30.15 -2.79 0.48
C ALA A 251 -29.99 -2.61 2.00
N HIS A 252 -28.82 -2.99 2.54
CA HIS A 252 -28.55 -3.02 3.98
C HIS A 252 -27.51 -1.97 4.41
N THR A 253 -26.43 -1.80 3.64
CA THR A 253 -25.30 -0.92 3.96
C THR A 253 -25.42 0.47 3.33
N LYS A 254 -24.48 1.39 3.61
CA LYS A 254 -24.15 2.52 2.73
C LYS A 254 -22.77 2.29 2.11
N VAL A 255 -22.60 2.68 0.85
CA VAL A 255 -21.35 2.49 0.10
C VAL A 255 -20.87 3.84 -0.46
N ILE A 256 -19.58 4.11 -0.33
CA ILE A 256 -18.86 5.13 -1.10
C ILE A 256 -17.90 4.40 -2.05
N ALA A 257 -18.03 4.67 -3.34
CA ALA A 257 -17.12 4.17 -4.36
C ALA A 257 -16.36 5.34 -5.03
N SER A 258 -15.11 5.11 -5.39
CA SER A 258 -14.30 6.04 -6.20
C SER A 258 -13.83 5.35 -7.48
N SER A 259 -13.81 6.08 -8.59
CA SER A 259 -13.15 5.60 -9.81
C SER A 259 -12.75 6.71 -10.78
N ARG A 260 -12.01 6.37 -11.84
CA ARG A 260 -11.97 7.14 -13.09
C ARG A 260 -13.28 7.00 -13.88
N PRO A 261 -13.52 7.83 -14.91
CA PRO A 261 -14.59 7.63 -15.89
C PRO A 261 -14.39 6.39 -16.79
N ASP A 262 -14.51 5.17 -16.24
CA ASP A 262 -14.47 3.90 -16.99
C ASP A 262 -15.89 3.50 -17.49
N LEU A 263 -16.00 3.04 -18.74
CA LEU A 263 -17.28 2.71 -19.38
C LEU A 263 -17.97 1.45 -18.81
N ARG A 264 -17.22 0.46 -18.31
CA ARG A 264 -17.77 -0.75 -17.65
C ARG A 264 -18.38 -0.36 -16.31
N ILE A 265 -17.65 0.40 -15.49
CA ILE A 265 -18.15 0.89 -14.20
C ILE A 265 -19.39 1.78 -14.40
N ASN A 266 -19.41 2.62 -15.44
CA ASN A 266 -20.60 3.43 -15.79
C ASN A 266 -21.80 2.56 -16.18
N ARG A 267 -21.62 1.44 -16.86
CA ARG A 267 -22.71 0.51 -17.21
C ARG A 267 -23.18 -0.31 -16.02
N GLY A 268 -22.25 -0.84 -15.21
CA GLY A 268 -22.59 -1.62 -14.02
C GLY A 268 -23.34 -0.78 -12.98
N LEU A 269 -22.77 0.36 -12.55
CA LEU A 269 -23.44 1.25 -11.60
C LEU A 269 -24.63 2.05 -12.21
N ALA A 270 -24.87 1.96 -13.52
CA ALA A 270 -26.15 2.39 -14.09
C ALA A 270 -27.30 1.46 -13.68
N ALA A 271 -27.06 0.15 -13.47
CA ALA A 271 -28.09 -0.80 -13.06
C ALA A 271 -28.61 -0.60 -11.62
N ALA A 272 -27.83 0.06 -10.75
CA ALA A 272 -28.30 0.47 -9.43
C ALA A 272 -29.52 1.40 -9.55
N LEU A 273 -30.55 1.19 -8.72
CA LEU A 273 -31.78 1.99 -8.74
C LEU A 273 -31.47 3.49 -8.61
N GLU A 274 -31.98 4.31 -9.54
CA GLU A 274 -31.64 5.75 -9.61
C GLU A 274 -31.91 6.49 -8.30
N ASN A 275 -33.02 6.17 -7.63
CA ASN A 275 -33.41 6.76 -6.35
C ASN A 275 -32.46 6.43 -5.18
N THR A 276 -31.52 5.48 -5.34
CA THR A 276 -30.62 4.99 -4.27
C THR A 276 -29.18 5.49 -4.39
N LYS A 277 -28.82 6.15 -5.50
CA LYS A 277 -27.44 6.51 -5.84
C LYS A 277 -27.25 8.01 -6.02
N VAL A 278 -26.09 8.52 -5.60
CA VAL A 278 -25.60 9.87 -5.90
C VAL A 278 -24.36 9.75 -6.76
N TYR A 279 -24.24 10.63 -7.76
CA TYR A 279 -23.05 10.75 -8.59
C TYR A 279 -22.40 12.11 -8.41
N LEU A 280 -21.18 12.13 -7.86
CA LEU A 280 -20.34 13.32 -7.78
C LEU A 280 -19.20 13.23 -8.81
N SER A 281 -19.05 14.25 -9.65
CA SER A 281 -17.92 14.43 -10.55
C SER A 281 -16.97 15.49 -10.02
N LEU A 282 -15.66 15.20 -9.99
CA LEU A 282 -14.63 16.19 -9.70
C LEU A 282 -14.34 17.12 -10.90
N GLU A 283 -14.83 16.77 -12.09
CA GLU A 283 -14.80 17.62 -13.29
C GLU A 283 -15.95 18.65 -13.28
N LEU A 284 -17.19 18.22 -13.01
CA LEU A 284 -18.34 19.13 -13.00
C LEU A 284 -18.31 20.10 -11.79
N ASN A 285 -17.61 19.72 -10.71
CA ASN A 285 -17.41 20.53 -9.51
C ASN A 285 -16.07 21.30 -9.52
N GLU A 286 -15.62 21.73 -10.70
CA GLU A 286 -14.31 22.37 -10.92
C GLU A 286 -14.02 23.55 -9.97
N VAL A 287 -15.02 24.36 -9.61
CA VAL A 287 -14.84 25.52 -8.73
C VAL A 287 -14.38 25.12 -7.32
N VAL A 288 -15.04 24.15 -6.69
CA VAL A 288 -14.67 23.68 -5.33
C VAL A 288 -13.41 22.82 -5.36
N VAL A 289 -13.20 22.05 -6.44
CA VAL A 289 -11.95 21.30 -6.66
C VAL A 289 -10.77 22.25 -6.90
N SER A 290 -10.96 23.39 -7.56
CA SER A 290 -9.93 24.43 -7.67
C SER A 290 -9.54 24.98 -6.31
N ALA A 291 -10.51 25.40 -5.50
CA ALA A 291 -10.24 25.93 -4.15
C ALA A 291 -9.49 24.91 -3.26
N ALA A 292 -9.84 23.62 -3.40
CA ALA A 292 -9.14 22.53 -2.73
C ALA A 292 -7.69 22.35 -3.21
N VAL A 293 -7.43 22.51 -4.52
CA VAL A 293 -6.08 22.51 -5.12
C VAL A 293 -5.30 23.77 -4.73
N ASP A 294 -5.93 24.94 -4.66
CA ASP A 294 -5.31 26.19 -4.21
C ASP A 294 -4.84 26.09 -2.74
N ASN A 295 -5.61 25.41 -1.88
CA ASN A 295 -5.19 25.10 -0.51
C ASN A 295 -3.99 24.16 -0.47
N TYR A 296 -3.91 23.17 -1.37
CA TYR A 296 -2.74 22.31 -1.52
C TYR A 296 -1.52 23.07 -2.06
N ILE A 297 -1.72 23.99 -3.01
CA ILE A 297 -0.68 24.90 -3.53
C ILE A 297 -0.17 25.82 -2.43
N ASN A 298 -1.04 26.39 -1.58
CA ASN A 298 -0.64 27.19 -0.42
C ASN A 298 0.28 26.38 0.50
N HIS A 299 -0.13 25.17 0.85
CA HIS A 299 0.63 24.27 1.73
C HIS A 299 1.98 23.88 1.12
N LYS A 300 2.00 23.40 -0.13
CA LYS A 300 3.23 23.01 -0.84
C LYS A 300 4.18 24.17 -1.11
N THR A 301 3.65 25.37 -1.40
CA THR A 301 4.49 26.56 -1.56
C THR A 301 5.13 26.98 -0.23
N GLN A 302 4.42 26.85 0.90
CA GLN A 302 5.01 27.12 2.22
C GLN A 302 6.05 26.07 2.63
N GLN A 303 5.80 24.78 2.36
CA GLN A 303 6.80 23.71 2.55
C GLN A 303 8.07 23.99 1.74
N LEU A 304 7.91 24.35 0.46
CA LEU A 304 9.03 24.63 -0.45
C LEU A 304 9.80 25.91 -0.05
N ALA A 305 9.09 26.95 0.38
CA ALA A 305 9.70 28.19 0.87
C ALA A 305 10.55 27.94 2.12
N ASN A 306 10.07 27.11 3.06
CA ASN A 306 10.84 26.70 4.23
C ASN A 306 12.07 25.86 3.84
N LEU A 307 11.91 24.90 2.92
CA LEU A 307 12.98 24.00 2.47
C LEU A 307 14.10 24.72 1.72
N LYS A 308 13.76 25.74 0.91
CA LYS A 308 14.70 26.43 0.01
C LYS A 308 15.10 27.83 0.47
N GLY A 309 14.56 28.34 1.59
CA GLY A 309 14.84 29.68 2.09
C GLY A 309 14.32 30.80 1.17
N TYR A 310 13.12 30.65 0.61
CA TYR A 310 12.55 31.66 -0.28
C TYR A 310 12.12 32.93 0.48
N ASN A 311 12.37 34.10 -0.13
CA ASN A 311 11.71 35.34 0.25
C ASN A 311 10.24 35.35 -0.21
N ASP A 312 9.44 36.28 0.33
CA ASP A 312 8.01 36.34 0.01
C ASP A 312 7.74 36.61 -1.48
N ASP A 313 8.57 37.39 -2.19
CA ASP A 313 8.42 37.58 -3.65
C ASP A 313 8.53 36.25 -4.41
N THR A 314 9.52 35.42 -4.08
CA THR A 314 9.71 34.11 -4.72
C THR A 314 8.56 33.17 -4.37
N LYS A 315 8.13 33.16 -3.11
CA LYS A 315 6.97 32.39 -2.63
C LYS A 315 5.66 32.81 -3.32
N ILE A 316 5.40 34.11 -3.48
CA ILE A 316 4.24 34.66 -4.20
C ILE A 316 4.28 34.25 -5.67
N ASN A 317 5.44 34.39 -6.33
CA ASN A 317 5.61 34.02 -7.73
C ASN A 317 5.45 32.50 -7.96
N VAL A 318 5.99 31.65 -7.08
CA VAL A 318 5.76 30.20 -7.11
C VAL A 318 4.27 29.88 -6.96
N LYS A 319 3.60 30.42 -5.93
CA LYS A 319 2.14 30.21 -5.73
C LYS A 319 1.34 30.61 -6.97
N LYS A 320 1.60 31.80 -7.51
CA LYS A 320 0.90 32.34 -8.70
C LYS A 320 1.13 31.46 -9.93
N TYR A 321 2.36 30.98 -10.13
CA TYR A 321 2.68 30.10 -11.24
C TYR A 321 1.98 28.74 -11.12
N LEU A 322 2.01 28.12 -9.93
CA LEU A 322 1.36 26.83 -9.69
C LEU A 322 -0.15 26.92 -9.92
N ALA A 323 -0.82 27.95 -9.37
CA ALA A 323 -2.26 28.14 -9.55
C ALA A 323 -2.65 28.33 -11.02
N ALA A 324 -1.85 29.05 -11.80
CA ALA A 324 -2.12 29.30 -13.22
C ALA A 324 -1.90 28.09 -14.15
N ASN A 325 -1.11 27.08 -13.74
CA ASN A 325 -0.69 25.99 -14.63
C ASN A 325 -1.14 24.58 -14.17
N ALA A 326 -1.61 24.42 -12.93
CA ALA A 326 -2.00 23.12 -12.37
C ALA A 326 -3.26 22.48 -12.98
N SER A 327 -4.07 23.22 -13.74
CA SER A 327 -5.32 22.75 -14.34
C SER A 327 -6.18 21.94 -13.35
N HIS A 328 -6.31 22.48 -12.14
CA HIS A 328 -7.07 21.91 -11.02
C HIS A 328 -6.67 20.44 -10.72
N THR A 329 -5.37 20.12 -10.73
CA THR A 329 -4.84 18.75 -10.61
C THR A 329 -3.73 18.66 -9.55
N PHE A 330 -4.01 18.00 -8.41
CA PHE A 330 -3.08 17.86 -7.29
C PHE A 330 -1.76 17.17 -7.68
N LEU A 331 -1.81 16.17 -8.57
CA LEU A 331 -0.62 15.43 -9.01
C LEU A 331 0.36 16.30 -9.80
N TRP A 332 -0.12 17.25 -10.62
CA TRP A 332 0.76 18.22 -11.29
C TRP A 332 1.49 19.07 -10.25
N VAL A 333 0.78 19.56 -9.22
CA VAL A 333 1.37 20.35 -8.13
C VAL A 333 2.39 19.52 -7.33
N ALA A 334 2.15 18.22 -7.12
CA ALA A 334 3.08 17.32 -6.45
C ALA A 334 4.37 17.12 -7.26
N LEU A 335 4.27 16.78 -8.54
CA LEU A 335 5.43 16.55 -9.43
C LEU A 335 6.28 17.82 -9.62
N VAL A 336 5.64 18.99 -9.74
CA VAL A 336 6.36 20.28 -9.82
C VAL A 336 6.99 20.64 -8.47
N TYR A 337 6.32 20.35 -7.35
CA TYR A 337 6.91 20.51 -6.01
C TYR A 337 8.15 19.62 -5.84
N GLU A 338 8.10 18.35 -6.26
CA GLU A 338 9.22 17.40 -6.15
C GLU A 338 10.44 17.87 -6.95
N GLN A 339 10.25 18.25 -8.23
CA GLN A 339 11.34 18.78 -9.06
C GLN A 339 11.91 20.12 -8.58
N LEU A 340 11.11 20.94 -7.88
CA LEU A 340 11.61 22.16 -7.24
C LEU A 340 12.24 21.89 -5.86
N ALA A 341 11.86 20.82 -5.18
CA ALA A 341 12.39 20.41 -3.89
C ALA A 341 13.77 19.76 -3.99
N ASP A 342 14.06 19.04 -5.09
CA ASP A 342 15.34 18.39 -5.39
C ASP A 342 16.55 19.26 -5.02
N ASN A 343 17.48 18.70 -4.25
CA ASN A 343 18.68 19.40 -3.76
C ASN A 343 19.61 19.89 -4.89
N ARG A 344 19.55 19.26 -6.07
CA ARG A 344 20.24 19.71 -7.30
C ARG A 344 19.72 21.08 -7.78
N VAL A 345 18.48 21.45 -7.44
CA VAL A 345 17.89 22.75 -7.75
C VAL A 345 18.13 23.75 -6.62
N ALA A 346 19.09 24.65 -6.83
CA ALA A 346 19.34 25.78 -5.92
C ALA A 346 18.29 26.88 -6.09
N ALA A 347 17.86 27.50 -4.98
CA ALA A 347 16.73 28.45 -4.91
C ALA A 347 16.77 29.62 -5.92
N ARG A 348 17.97 30.11 -6.27
CA ARG A 348 18.18 31.15 -7.29
C ARG A 348 17.67 30.76 -8.69
N HIS A 349 17.57 29.47 -9.00
CA HIS A 349 17.11 28.96 -10.29
C HIS A 349 15.60 28.68 -10.32
N THR A 350 14.88 28.82 -9.20
CA THR A 350 13.44 28.52 -9.13
C THR A 350 12.62 29.26 -10.18
N GLN A 351 12.86 30.56 -10.41
CA GLN A 351 12.13 31.32 -11.44
C GLN A 351 12.40 30.80 -12.87
N GLN A 352 13.64 30.37 -13.15
CA GLN A 352 14.03 29.79 -14.45
C GLN A 352 13.44 28.38 -14.64
N MET A 353 13.31 27.62 -13.55
CA MET A 353 12.66 26.31 -13.55
C MET A 353 11.13 26.43 -13.69
N LEU A 354 10.49 27.40 -13.01
CA LEU A 354 9.05 27.69 -13.15
C LEU A 354 8.67 27.85 -14.62
N GLN A 355 9.37 28.71 -15.37
CA GLN A 355 9.13 28.96 -16.79
C GLN A 355 9.19 27.71 -17.70
N ARG A 356 9.76 26.60 -17.22
CA ARG A 356 9.84 25.34 -17.96
C ARG A 356 8.67 24.39 -17.68
N PHE A 357 7.79 24.61 -16.70
CA PHE A 357 6.73 23.63 -16.36
C PHE A 357 5.44 23.90 -17.15
N PRO A 358 5.13 23.11 -18.20
CA PRO A 358 3.95 23.39 -19.03
C PRO A 358 2.65 23.12 -18.25
N PRO A 359 1.56 23.82 -18.60
CA PRO A 359 0.26 23.62 -17.98
C PRO A 359 -0.33 22.24 -18.29
N GLY A 360 -0.99 21.64 -17.30
CA GLY A 360 -1.65 20.34 -17.42
C GLY A 360 -0.72 19.13 -17.31
N LEU A 361 -1.29 17.99 -16.88
CA LEU A 361 -0.53 16.79 -16.50
C LEU A 361 0.14 16.07 -17.69
N ASP A 362 -0.56 15.90 -18.81
CA ASP A 362 0.01 15.25 -20.00
C ASP A 362 1.19 16.05 -20.58
N SER A 363 1.08 17.38 -20.60
CA SER A 363 2.17 18.28 -21.00
C SER A 363 3.38 18.15 -20.07
N LEU A 364 3.14 18.00 -18.76
CA LEU A 364 4.21 17.82 -17.78
C LEU A 364 4.91 16.46 -17.96
N TYR A 365 4.17 15.37 -18.16
CA TYR A 365 4.75 14.06 -18.49
C TYR A 365 5.52 14.09 -19.81
N GLN A 366 5.01 14.77 -20.83
CA GLN A 366 5.72 14.99 -22.10
C GLN A 366 7.06 15.68 -21.87
N ARG A 367 7.10 16.79 -21.11
CA ARG A 367 8.38 17.42 -20.74
C ARG A 367 9.30 16.48 -19.96
N ILE A 368 8.79 15.73 -18.99
CA ILE A 368 9.63 14.82 -18.18
C ILE A 368 10.27 13.77 -19.08
N LEU A 369 9.48 13.17 -19.99
CA LEU A 369 9.98 12.23 -20.99
C LEU A 369 11.00 12.89 -21.96
N ASP A 370 10.77 14.14 -22.36
CA ASP A 370 11.72 14.91 -23.20
C ASP A 370 13.04 15.22 -22.48
N GLN A 371 13.03 15.41 -21.17
CA GLN A 371 14.25 15.55 -20.37
C GLN A 371 15.00 14.22 -20.23
N ILE A 372 14.27 13.12 -19.94
CA ILE A 372 14.86 11.78 -19.81
C ILE A 372 15.48 11.33 -21.14
N LEU A 373 14.76 11.49 -22.25
CA LEU A 373 15.25 11.16 -23.60
C LEU A 373 16.30 12.15 -24.14
N GLY A 374 16.64 13.20 -23.38
CA GLY A 374 17.75 14.12 -23.65
C GLY A 374 18.92 14.01 -22.66
N SER A 375 18.89 13.01 -21.75
CA SER A 375 19.99 12.70 -20.82
C SER A 375 21.14 11.95 -21.52
N LEU A 376 22.21 11.65 -20.78
CA LEU A 376 23.28 10.77 -21.27
C LEU A 376 22.80 9.30 -21.30
N ASP A 377 21.97 8.91 -20.34
CA ASP A 377 21.36 7.59 -20.21
C ASP A 377 20.03 7.44 -20.97
N ALA A 378 19.79 8.29 -21.97
CA ALA A 378 18.54 8.38 -22.73
C ALA A 378 18.11 7.10 -23.48
N GLU A 379 19.02 6.14 -23.68
CA GLU A 379 18.69 4.81 -24.22
C GLU A 379 18.36 3.83 -23.08
N ASN A 380 19.21 3.75 -22.04
CA ASN A 380 18.98 2.91 -20.87
C ASN A 380 17.65 3.24 -20.16
N CYS A 381 17.39 4.52 -19.94
CA CYS A 381 16.11 5.03 -19.43
C CYS A 381 14.93 4.66 -20.33
N ARG A 382 15.12 4.63 -21.66
CA ARG A 382 14.06 4.27 -22.61
C ARG A 382 13.70 2.80 -22.51
N GLU A 383 14.70 1.92 -22.44
CA GLU A 383 14.49 0.48 -22.25
C GLU A 383 13.80 0.19 -20.91
N ILE A 384 14.25 0.81 -19.82
CA ILE A 384 13.62 0.69 -18.49
C ILE A 384 12.16 1.15 -18.54
N LEU A 385 11.87 2.33 -19.10
CA LEU A 385 10.50 2.82 -19.24
C LEU A 385 9.64 1.94 -20.17
N ALA A 386 10.21 1.32 -21.19
CA ALA A 386 9.53 0.37 -22.07
C ALA A 386 9.14 -0.92 -21.32
N VAL A 387 10.10 -1.57 -20.65
CA VAL A 387 9.86 -2.77 -19.83
C VAL A 387 8.83 -2.48 -18.75
N MET A 388 9.02 -1.42 -17.96
CA MET A 388 8.08 -1.04 -16.89
C MET A 388 6.67 -0.72 -17.42
N SER A 389 6.55 -0.16 -18.62
CA SER A 389 5.23 0.11 -19.24
C SER A 389 4.51 -1.16 -19.68
N ILE A 390 5.24 -2.22 -20.02
CA ILE A 390 4.72 -3.50 -20.53
C ILE A 390 4.26 -4.43 -19.42
N VAL A 391 5.07 -4.61 -18.38
CA VAL A 391 4.81 -5.59 -17.31
C VAL A 391 3.49 -5.31 -16.58
N SER A 392 2.76 -6.35 -16.21
CA SER A 392 1.48 -6.21 -15.52
C SER A 392 1.62 -5.56 -14.13
N ARG A 393 2.69 -5.88 -13.40
CA ARG A 393 3.01 -5.34 -12.06
C ARG A 393 4.39 -4.65 -12.00
N PRO A 394 4.66 -3.82 -10.97
CA PRO A 394 5.99 -3.35 -10.56
C PRO A 394 6.99 -4.49 -10.47
N LEU A 395 8.24 -4.27 -10.90
CA LEU A 395 9.33 -5.26 -10.83
C LEU A 395 10.21 -5.05 -9.61
N ASP A 396 10.75 -6.12 -9.03
CA ASP A 396 11.92 -6.01 -8.17
C ASP A 396 13.15 -5.54 -8.99
N LEU A 397 14.05 -4.79 -8.36
CA LEU A 397 15.29 -4.34 -9.00
C LEU A 397 16.11 -5.52 -9.56
N ALA A 398 16.12 -6.68 -8.91
CA ALA A 398 16.80 -7.87 -9.40
C ALA A 398 16.13 -8.49 -10.64
N GLU A 399 14.80 -8.39 -10.77
CA GLU A 399 14.09 -8.82 -11.98
C GLU A 399 14.41 -7.90 -13.16
N LEU A 400 14.42 -6.58 -12.94
CA LEU A 400 14.76 -5.62 -13.99
C LEU A 400 16.21 -5.81 -14.48
N VAL A 401 17.15 -6.07 -13.56
CA VAL A 401 18.54 -6.44 -13.91
C VAL A 401 18.62 -7.77 -14.66
N SER A 402 17.77 -8.76 -14.36
CA SER A 402 17.73 -10.02 -15.12
C SER A 402 17.10 -9.89 -16.51
N ILE A 403 16.28 -8.87 -16.76
CA ILE A 403 15.69 -8.58 -18.08
C ILE A 403 16.64 -7.71 -18.91
N LEU A 404 17.28 -6.72 -18.29
CA LEU A 404 18.17 -5.73 -18.90
C LEU A 404 19.63 -5.97 -18.46
N ASP A 405 20.10 -7.19 -18.66
CA ASP A 405 21.43 -7.67 -18.22
C ASP A 405 22.63 -6.93 -18.86
N HIS A 406 22.41 -6.19 -19.94
CA HIS A 406 23.38 -5.30 -20.57
C HIS A 406 23.51 -3.93 -19.89
N ILE A 407 22.52 -3.53 -19.07
CA ILE A 407 22.49 -2.22 -18.41
C ILE A 407 23.19 -2.30 -17.05
N GLN A 408 24.24 -1.52 -16.88
CA GLN A 408 24.93 -1.34 -15.59
C GLN A 408 24.28 -0.20 -14.80
N PHE A 409 24.49 -0.16 -13.48
CA PHE A 409 23.99 0.92 -12.60
C PHE A 409 22.47 1.17 -12.66
N VAL A 410 21.67 0.14 -12.96
CA VAL A 410 20.20 0.22 -13.15
C VAL A 410 19.47 1.06 -12.10
N MET A 411 19.86 1.01 -10.83
CA MET A 411 19.26 1.82 -9.76
C MET A 411 19.46 3.34 -9.97
N GLU A 412 20.64 3.78 -10.40
CA GLU A 412 20.93 5.19 -10.70
C GLU A 412 20.14 5.66 -11.92
N ILE A 413 19.93 4.78 -12.90
CA ILE A 413 19.16 5.04 -14.13
C ILE A 413 17.64 5.04 -13.86
N VAL A 414 17.16 4.25 -12.88
CA VAL A 414 15.78 4.34 -12.37
C VAL A 414 15.55 5.66 -11.62
N ASP A 415 16.56 6.18 -10.92
CA ASP A 415 16.52 7.51 -10.31
C ASP A 415 16.62 8.66 -11.35
N GLU A 416 17.34 8.48 -12.47
CA GLU A 416 17.25 9.36 -13.66
C GLU A 416 15.83 9.36 -14.26
N CYS A 417 15.14 8.22 -14.25
CA CYS A 417 13.72 8.09 -14.62
C CYS A 417 12.74 8.70 -13.58
N GLY A 418 13.25 9.40 -12.57
CA GLY A 418 12.49 10.03 -11.49
C GLY A 418 11.41 11.00 -11.98
N SER A 419 10.39 11.21 -11.14
CA SER A 419 9.07 11.78 -11.51
C SER A 419 8.17 10.86 -12.35
N LEU A 420 8.70 9.83 -13.02
CA LEU A 420 7.88 8.76 -13.64
C LEU A 420 7.95 7.48 -12.80
N LEU A 421 9.16 7.05 -12.42
CA LEU A 421 9.41 5.87 -11.58
C LEU A 421 9.81 6.25 -10.15
N VAL A 422 9.66 5.29 -9.22
CA VAL A 422 10.11 5.38 -7.82
C VAL A 422 10.40 3.99 -7.25
N VAL A 423 11.56 3.80 -6.62
CA VAL A 423 11.91 2.56 -5.90
C VAL A 423 11.33 2.58 -4.48
N ARG A 424 10.72 1.49 -4.04
CA ARG A 424 10.18 1.29 -2.68
C ARG A 424 10.43 -0.14 -2.25
N GLU A 425 11.18 -0.32 -1.15
CA GLU A 425 11.45 -1.64 -0.55
C GLU A 425 12.07 -2.66 -1.54
N GLY A 426 12.86 -2.18 -2.52
CA GLY A 426 13.48 -2.97 -3.60
C GLY A 426 12.68 -3.01 -4.91
N VAL A 427 11.39 -2.69 -4.86
CA VAL A 427 10.45 -2.79 -5.99
C VAL A 427 10.23 -1.44 -6.68
N ILE A 428 10.19 -1.44 -8.01
CA ILE A 428 10.14 -0.27 -8.89
C ILE A 428 8.70 0.00 -9.33
N TYR A 429 8.11 1.09 -8.84
CA TYR A 429 6.74 1.50 -9.14
C TYR A 429 6.72 2.69 -10.10
N PHE A 430 5.62 2.87 -10.83
CA PHE A 430 5.27 4.21 -11.32
C PHE A 430 4.83 5.10 -10.16
N VAL A 431 5.21 6.38 -10.19
CA VAL A 431 4.78 7.39 -9.20
C VAL A 431 3.25 7.50 -9.15
N HIS A 432 2.60 7.36 -10.30
CA HIS A 432 1.15 7.24 -10.43
C HIS A 432 0.81 6.47 -11.71
N GLN A 433 -0.26 5.67 -11.73
CA GLN A 433 -0.65 4.86 -12.89
C GLN A 433 -0.82 5.69 -14.18
N SER A 434 -1.20 6.96 -14.09
CA SER A 434 -1.29 7.85 -15.27
C SER A 434 0.04 8.17 -15.95
N ALA A 435 1.19 7.92 -15.32
CA ALA A 435 2.48 7.94 -16.00
C ALA A 435 2.59 6.75 -16.96
N LYS A 436 2.19 5.54 -16.53
CA LYS A 436 2.08 4.36 -17.39
C LYS A 436 1.08 4.58 -18.52
N ASP A 437 -0.10 5.12 -18.22
CA ASP A 437 -1.14 5.44 -19.21
C ASP A 437 -0.70 6.53 -20.21
N PHE A 438 0.24 7.40 -19.83
CA PHE A 438 0.88 8.35 -20.75
C PHE A 438 1.92 7.66 -21.63
N LEU A 439 2.82 6.87 -21.06
CA LEU A 439 3.87 6.16 -21.79
C LEU A 439 3.30 5.14 -22.80
N LEU A 440 2.21 4.46 -22.47
CA LEU A 440 1.49 3.57 -23.40
C LEU A 440 0.82 4.32 -24.57
N ARG A 441 0.53 5.63 -24.43
CA ARG A 441 0.14 6.50 -25.56
C ARG A 441 1.35 7.01 -26.35
N GLN A 442 2.54 7.02 -25.76
CA GLN A 442 3.82 7.42 -26.36
C GLN A 442 4.69 6.22 -26.80
N THR A 443 4.08 5.06 -27.09
CA THR A 443 4.77 3.83 -27.50
C THR A 443 5.80 4.06 -28.61
N HIS A 444 5.48 4.86 -29.63
CA HIS A 444 6.42 5.18 -30.72
C HIS A 444 7.73 5.86 -30.27
N ARG A 445 7.76 6.45 -29.07
CA ARG A 445 8.94 7.13 -28.49
C ARG A 445 9.81 6.21 -27.62
N ILE A 446 9.18 5.31 -26.88
CA ILE A 446 9.87 4.39 -25.94
C ILE A 446 10.05 2.97 -26.48
N MET A 447 9.22 2.57 -27.43
CA MET A 447 9.21 1.27 -28.08
C MET A 447 9.21 1.48 -29.61
N PRO A 448 10.30 1.98 -30.21
CA PRO A 448 10.35 2.30 -31.65
C PRO A 448 10.10 1.07 -32.55
N LEU A 449 10.40 -0.14 -32.06
CA LEU A 449 10.11 -1.41 -32.72
C LEU A 449 8.70 -1.97 -32.41
N GLY A 450 7.86 -1.21 -31.70
CA GLY A 450 6.49 -1.56 -31.34
C GLY A 450 6.36 -2.40 -30.07
N LEU A 451 5.13 -2.42 -29.53
CA LEU A 451 4.77 -3.09 -28.28
C LEU A 451 5.09 -4.60 -28.32
N ALA A 452 4.62 -5.32 -29.33
CA ALA A 452 4.79 -6.76 -29.47
C ALA A 452 6.28 -7.20 -29.54
N HIS A 453 7.15 -6.38 -30.14
CA HIS A 453 8.59 -6.66 -30.16
C HIS A 453 9.20 -6.61 -28.76
N ASN A 454 8.83 -5.61 -27.96
CA ASN A 454 9.33 -5.45 -26.60
C ASN A 454 8.74 -6.51 -25.65
N HIS A 455 7.47 -6.91 -25.82
CA HIS A 455 6.91 -8.10 -25.15
C HIS A 455 7.74 -9.35 -25.47
N ASN A 456 8.10 -9.58 -26.74
CA ASN A 456 8.91 -10.73 -27.14
C ASN A 456 10.33 -10.71 -26.56
N ILE A 457 10.96 -9.53 -26.41
CA ILE A 457 12.25 -9.40 -25.71
C ILE A 457 12.11 -9.81 -24.25
N VAL A 458 11.15 -9.23 -23.52
CA VAL A 458 10.91 -9.51 -22.10
C VAL A 458 10.59 -10.99 -21.90
N LEU A 459 9.67 -11.56 -22.69
CA LEU A 459 9.32 -12.98 -22.65
C LEU A 459 10.53 -13.88 -22.95
N SER A 460 11.38 -13.54 -23.92
CA SER A 460 12.58 -14.33 -24.24
C SER A 460 13.61 -14.30 -23.10
N LYS A 461 13.86 -13.13 -22.50
CA LYS A 461 14.74 -12.98 -21.33
C LYS A 461 14.21 -13.76 -20.12
N LEU A 462 12.91 -13.68 -19.85
CA LEU A 462 12.25 -14.45 -18.80
C LEU A 462 12.38 -15.96 -19.07
N LEU A 463 12.13 -16.45 -20.29
CA LEU A 463 12.25 -17.87 -20.62
C LEU A 463 13.68 -18.39 -20.48
N LEU A 464 14.71 -17.58 -20.78
CA LEU A 464 16.12 -17.92 -20.55
C LEU A 464 16.47 -17.95 -19.05
N SER A 465 16.07 -16.91 -18.30
CA SER A 465 16.20 -16.86 -16.83
C SER A 465 15.54 -18.08 -16.16
N MET A 466 14.37 -18.48 -16.67
CA MET A 466 13.68 -19.71 -16.27
C MET A 466 14.42 -20.98 -16.69
N SER A 467 14.98 -21.09 -17.90
CA SER A 467 15.68 -22.32 -18.33
C SER A 467 16.98 -22.56 -17.57
N ASP A 468 17.70 -21.49 -17.23
CA ASP A 468 18.99 -21.56 -16.54
C ASP A 468 18.80 -21.86 -15.05
N THR A 469 17.67 -21.45 -14.47
CA THR A 469 17.34 -21.66 -13.05
C THR A 469 16.53 -22.95 -12.79
N LEU A 470 15.57 -23.31 -13.67
CA LEU A 470 14.66 -24.44 -13.46
C LEU A 470 15.26 -25.80 -13.82
N ARG A 471 15.95 -26.43 -12.86
CA ARG A 471 16.30 -27.85 -12.94
C ARG A 471 15.23 -28.77 -12.35
N ARG A 472 15.18 -30.02 -12.83
CA ARG A 472 14.42 -31.10 -12.18
C ARG A 472 14.96 -31.32 -10.77
N ASN A 473 14.07 -31.44 -9.79
CA ASN A 473 14.40 -31.52 -8.36
C ASN A 473 15.20 -30.30 -7.86
N ILE A 474 14.70 -29.08 -8.07
CA ILE A 474 15.39 -27.82 -7.73
C ILE A 474 15.76 -27.63 -6.24
N TYR A 475 15.13 -28.39 -5.34
CA TYR A 475 15.45 -28.43 -3.90
C TYR A 475 16.24 -29.67 -3.48
N ASP A 476 16.78 -30.45 -4.45
CA ASP A 476 17.57 -31.67 -4.23
C ASP A 476 16.96 -32.65 -3.22
N VAL A 477 15.64 -32.84 -3.26
CA VAL A 477 14.91 -33.71 -2.33
C VAL A 477 15.28 -35.17 -2.57
N ASP A 478 15.84 -35.84 -1.56
CA ASP A 478 16.37 -37.22 -1.63
C ASP A 478 15.33 -38.30 -1.97
N LYS A 479 14.03 -38.03 -1.73
CA LYS A 479 12.95 -39.01 -1.79
C LYS A 479 11.71 -38.45 -2.47
N HIS A 480 11.00 -39.30 -3.21
CA HIS A 480 9.67 -38.98 -3.72
C HIS A 480 8.62 -39.15 -2.61
N GLY A 481 7.64 -38.23 -2.54
CA GLY A 481 6.56 -38.28 -1.54
C GLY A 481 6.89 -37.63 -0.19
N VAL A 482 7.94 -36.81 -0.10
CA VAL A 482 8.21 -35.97 1.10
C VAL A 482 7.12 -34.88 1.21
N PRO A 483 6.50 -34.67 2.39
CA PRO A 483 5.55 -33.58 2.63
C PRO A 483 6.17 -32.20 2.35
N VAL A 484 5.37 -31.23 1.90
CA VAL A 484 5.87 -29.89 1.52
C VAL A 484 6.49 -29.16 2.72
N GLU A 485 5.98 -29.45 3.91
CA GLU A 485 6.39 -28.94 5.22
C GLU A 485 7.79 -29.44 5.64
N GLU A 486 8.25 -30.57 5.10
CA GLU A 486 9.55 -31.17 5.39
C GLU A 486 10.66 -30.73 4.40
N ILE A 487 10.29 -30.09 3.28
CA ILE A 487 11.24 -29.64 2.26
C ILE A 487 12.04 -28.44 2.76
N ARG A 488 13.34 -28.64 3.00
CA ARG A 488 14.27 -27.56 3.33
C ARG A 488 14.57 -26.71 2.10
N VAL A 489 13.89 -25.57 2.00
CA VAL A 489 14.22 -24.53 1.02
C VAL A 489 15.65 -24.00 1.29
N PRO A 490 16.57 -24.01 0.31
CA PRO A 490 17.90 -23.40 0.45
C PRO A 490 17.83 -21.90 0.75
N CYS A 491 18.94 -21.33 1.22
CA CYS A 491 19.08 -19.87 1.39
C CYS A 491 20.32 -19.39 0.62
N PRO A 492 20.16 -18.53 -0.41
CA PRO A 492 18.89 -18.04 -0.97
C PRO A 492 18.06 -19.16 -1.62
N ASP A 493 16.73 -18.95 -1.69
CA ASP A 493 15.80 -19.87 -2.35
C ASP A 493 16.01 -19.84 -3.88
N PRO A 494 16.40 -20.94 -4.53
CA PRO A 494 16.62 -20.99 -5.98
C PRO A 494 15.33 -20.71 -6.77
N LEU A 495 14.15 -20.84 -6.17
CA LEU A 495 12.88 -20.48 -6.78
C LEU A 495 12.42 -19.04 -6.53
N VAL A 496 13.10 -18.20 -5.74
CA VAL A 496 12.68 -16.78 -5.57
C VAL A 496 12.60 -16.06 -6.91
N TYR A 497 13.67 -16.15 -7.72
CA TYR A 497 13.75 -15.51 -9.03
C TYR A 497 12.69 -16.02 -10.02
N VAL A 498 12.24 -17.28 -9.90
CA VAL A 498 11.28 -17.87 -10.85
C VAL A 498 9.83 -17.83 -10.35
N ARG A 499 9.60 -17.83 -9.03
CA ARG A 499 8.29 -17.57 -8.42
C ARG A 499 7.82 -16.16 -8.81
N GLN A 500 8.70 -15.18 -8.67
CA GLN A 500 8.45 -13.81 -9.12
C GLN A 500 8.19 -13.70 -10.64
N GLN A 501 8.53 -14.69 -11.46
CA GLN A 501 8.28 -14.66 -12.91
C GLN A 501 7.03 -15.45 -13.35
N LYS A 502 6.44 -16.33 -12.52
CA LYS A 502 5.40 -17.27 -13.00
C LYS A 502 4.01 -16.66 -13.18
N ASP A 503 3.56 -15.80 -12.29
CA ASP A 503 2.22 -15.16 -12.34
C ASP A 503 2.10 -14.02 -13.39
N HIS A 504 3.04 -13.88 -14.33
CA HIS A 504 3.43 -12.58 -14.90
C HIS A 504 3.26 -12.41 -16.42
N HIS A 505 2.70 -13.39 -17.12
CA HIS A 505 2.43 -13.26 -18.57
C HIS A 505 1.15 -13.89 -19.09
N TRP A 506 0.57 -14.87 -18.37
CA TRP A 506 -0.57 -15.65 -18.85
C TRP A 506 -1.92 -15.04 -18.44
N GLY A 507 -2.08 -13.74 -18.71
CA GLY A 507 -3.27 -12.95 -18.39
C GLY A 507 -3.67 -12.00 -19.53
N SER A 508 -4.65 -12.43 -20.33
CA SER A 508 -5.39 -11.63 -21.32
C SER A 508 -4.57 -10.83 -22.36
N HIS A 509 -3.87 -11.54 -23.25
CA HIS A 509 -3.60 -11.11 -24.62
C HIS A 509 -3.77 -12.29 -25.59
#